data_AF-A0A4R5A3Y4-F1
#
_entry.id   AF-A0A4R5A3Y4-F1
#
_cell.length_a   1.000
_cell.length_b   1.000
_cell.length_c   1.000
_cell.angle_alpha   90.00
_cell.angle_beta   90.00
_cell.angle_gamma   90.00
#
_symmetry.space_group_name_H-M   'P 1'
#
loop_
_entity.id
_entity.type
_entity.pdbx_description
1 polymer ?
#
loop_
_entity_poly.entity_id
_entity_poly.type
_entity_poly.pdbx_seq_one_letter_code
_entity_poly.pdbx_strand_id
1 'polypeptide(L)'
;MAERPNPLIRARDAVWHPTARSLRLLALLGVIGNAAIVATGGAVRVTKSGLGCPEWPRCTGDSLVPTRSPEHPALNMSIEFGNRMLTFVVLAVGVLVFVAALRLRPRRKDLVRWALAQPMSVFAQAVVGGIVVLTKLHPASVALHFLISPALLIFCVALWVRAGEGDAPP
;
A
#
# COMPACT_ATOMS: atom_id res chain seq x y z
N MET A 1 -36.87 13.78 10.36
CA MET A 1 -35.52 13.47 10.88
C MET A 1 -34.85 12.57 9.84
N ALA A 2 -33.91 13.08 9.04
CA ALA A 2 -33.29 12.26 7.99
C ALA A 2 -32.38 11.22 8.64
N GLU A 3 -32.71 9.94 8.49
CA GLU A 3 -31.92 8.81 8.98
C GLU A 3 -30.54 8.87 8.32
N ARG A 4 -29.47 9.06 9.13
CA ARG A 4 -28.12 9.12 8.59
C ARG A 4 -27.78 7.74 8.02
N PRO A 5 -27.47 7.59 6.72
CA PRO A 5 -27.18 6.29 6.15
C PRO A 5 -26.00 5.63 6.89
N ASN A 6 -26.18 4.35 7.22
CA ASN A 6 -25.21 3.51 7.93
C ASN A 6 -23.80 3.65 7.30
N PRO A 7 -22.73 3.85 8.11
CA PRO A 7 -21.36 3.99 7.62
C PRO A 7 -20.91 2.83 6.71
N LEU A 8 -21.37 1.60 6.96
CA LEU A 8 -21.06 0.42 6.14
C LEU A 8 -21.65 0.55 4.73
N ILE A 9 -22.87 1.08 4.61
CA ILE A 9 -23.52 1.31 3.32
C ILE A 9 -22.75 2.37 2.54
N ARG A 10 -22.32 3.45 3.21
CA ARG A 10 -21.49 4.50 2.58
C ARG A 10 -20.16 3.96 2.06
N ALA A 11 -19.49 3.12 2.85
CA ALA A 11 -18.22 2.51 2.44
C ALA A 11 -18.38 1.56 1.25
N ARG A 12 -19.44 0.73 1.26
CA ARG A 12 -19.80 -0.12 0.12
C ARG A 12 -20.08 0.70 -1.13
N ASP A 13 -20.94 1.71 -1.02
CA ASP A 13 -21.37 2.52 -2.16
C ASP A 13 -20.21 3.36 -2.71
N ALA A 14 -19.25 3.78 -1.88
CA ALA A 14 -18.06 4.49 -2.33
C ALA A 14 -17.24 3.73 -3.39
N VAL A 15 -17.32 2.39 -3.41
CA VAL A 15 -16.60 1.53 -4.37
C VAL A 15 -17.56 0.84 -5.37
N TRP A 16 -18.82 0.54 -5.00
CA TRP A 16 -19.80 -0.14 -5.87
C TRP A 16 -20.59 0.83 -6.73
N HIS A 17 -20.88 2.02 -6.22
CA HIS A 17 -21.56 3.13 -6.90
C HIS A 17 -20.73 4.42 -6.78
N PRO A 18 -19.48 4.41 -7.26
CA PRO A 18 -18.54 5.50 -7.01
C PRO A 18 -18.94 6.79 -7.73
N THR A 19 -18.69 7.91 -7.04
CA THR A 19 -18.72 9.27 -7.59
C THR A 19 -17.28 9.77 -7.74
N ALA A 20 -17.06 10.87 -8.47
CA ALA A 20 -15.74 11.51 -8.52
C ALA A 20 -15.21 11.86 -7.12
N ARG A 21 -16.09 12.31 -6.21
CA ARG A 21 -15.73 12.60 -4.82
C ARG A 21 -15.32 11.35 -4.06
N SER A 22 -16.08 10.26 -4.15
CA SER A 22 -15.74 9.01 -3.43
C SER A 22 -14.46 8.39 -3.97
N LEU A 23 -14.26 8.40 -5.29
CA LEU A 23 -13.00 7.94 -5.90
C LEU A 23 -11.81 8.79 -5.43
N ARG A 24 -11.95 10.12 -5.38
CA ARG A 24 -10.90 11.00 -4.87
C ARG A 24 -10.59 10.73 -3.39
N LEU A 25 -11.60 10.46 -2.56
CA LEU A 25 -11.38 10.08 -1.16
C LEU A 25 -10.65 8.74 -1.04
N LEU A 26 -11.02 7.73 -1.83
CA LEU A 26 -10.32 6.45 -1.86
C LEU A 26 -8.87 6.60 -2.33
N ALA A 27 -8.63 7.44 -3.35
CA ALA A 27 -7.28 7.75 -3.81
C ALA A 27 -6.44 8.44 -2.72
N LEU A 28 -7.05 9.34 -1.94
CA LEU A 28 -6.39 9.95 -0.78
C LEU A 28 -6.01 8.91 0.29
N LEU A 29 -6.89 7.94 0.57
CA LEU A 29 -6.56 6.83 1.46
C LEU A 29 -5.38 6.01 0.91
N GLY A 30 -5.30 5.83 -0.41
CA GLY A 30 -4.14 5.22 -1.07
C GLY A 30 -2.85 6.02 -0.86
N VAL A 31 -2.90 7.35 -0.99
CA VAL A 31 -1.77 8.26 -0.71
C VAL A 31 -1.32 8.13 0.75
N ILE A 32 -2.26 8.21 1.70
CA ILE A 32 -1.96 8.09 3.13
C ILE A 32 -1.36 6.72 3.46
N GLY A 33 -1.94 5.64 2.93
CA GLY A 33 -1.44 4.28 3.13
C GLY A 33 -0.02 4.10 2.58
N ASN A 34 0.25 4.60 1.38
CA ASN A 34 1.59 4.54 0.80
C ASN A 34 2.60 5.44 1.54
N ALA A 35 2.20 6.62 2.00
CA ALA A 35 3.06 7.45 2.83
C ALA A 35 3.38 6.76 4.17
N ALA A 36 2.39 6.12 4.80
CA ALA A 36 2.57 5.37 6.04
C ALA A 36 3.50 4.17 5.86
N ILE A 37 3.38 3.40 4.77
CA ILE A 37 4.28 2.26 4.53
C ILE A 37 5.71 2.69 4.21
N VAL A 38 5.89 3.82 3.50
CA VAL A 38 7.23 4.40 3.31
C VAL A 38 7.84 4.82 4.66
N ALA A 39 7.06 5.48 5.51
CA ALA A 39 7.53 5.94 6.83
C ALA A 39 7.88 4.76 7.75
N THR A 40 7.03 3.75 7.82
CA THR A 40 7.27 2.54 8.63
C THR A 40 8.42 1.69 8.07
N GLY A 41 8.59 1.61 6.75
CA GLY A 41 9.80 1.04 6.14
C GLY A 41 11.07 1.83 6.49
N GLY A 42 10.99 3.16 6.55
CA GLY A 42 12.04 4.00 7.11
C GLY A 42 12.35 3.66 8.57
N ALA A 43 11.31 3.47 9.39
CA ALA A 43 11.45 3.02 10.78
C ALA A 43 12.15 1.67 10.88
N VAL A 44 11.79 0.68 10.04
CA VAL A 44 12.48 -0.63 9.95
C VAL A 44 13.98 -0.44 9.74
N ARG A 45 14.37 0.45 8.82
CA ARG A 45 15.79 0.71 8.53
C ARG A 45 16.52 1.37 9.69
N VAL A 46 15.99 2.46 10.25
CA VAL A 46 16.70 3.22 11.30
C VAL A 46 16.75 2.49 12.64
N THR A 47 15.79 1.60 12.89
CA THR A 47 15.77 0.72 14.09
C THR A 47 16.57 -0.57 13.90
N LYS A 48 17.20 -0.78 12.73
CA LYS A 48 17.92 -2.02 12.37
C LYS A 48 17.02 -3.26 12.45
N SER A 49 15.75 -3.11 12.10
CA SER A 49 14.74 -4.18 12.14
C SER A 49 14.61 -4.95 10.83
N GLY A 50 15.38 -4.63 9.78
CA GLY A 50 15.21 -5.23 8.45
C GLY A 50 15.39 -6.75 8.35
N LEU A 51 15.95 -7.40 9.39
CA LEU A 51 16.00 -8.86 9.53
C LEU A 51 15.22 -9.35 10.77
N GLY A 52 14.23 -8.59 11.23
CA GLY A 52 13.33 -9.01 12.30
C GLY A 52 12.45 -10.20 11.90
N CYS A 53 12.19 -10.36 10.60
CA CYS A 53 11.67 -11.59 9.99
C CYS A 53 12.72 -12.07 8.98
N PRO A 54 13.66 -12.97 9.35
CA PRO A 54 14.79 -13.33 8.49
C PRO A 54 14.40 -14.16 7.26
N GLU A 55 13.19 -14.70 7.21
CA GLU A 55 12.67 -15.45 6.07
C GLU A 55 11.69 -14.61 5.23
N TRP A 56 11.41 -15.10 4.03
CA TRP A 56 10.34 -14.61 3.18
C TRP A 56 9.85 -15.76 2.28
N PRO A 57 8.54 -16.00 2.13
CA PRO A 57 7.39 -15.22 2.62
C PRO A 57 7.05 -15.45 4.10
N ARG A 58 7.73 -16.40 4.76
CA ARG A 58 7.60 -16.69 6.20
C ARG A 58 8.25 -15.59 7.03
N CYS A 59 7.98 -15.53 8.33
CA CYS A 59 8.64 -14.57 9.22
C CYS A 59 9.75 -15.22 10.05
N THR A 60 9.53 -16.41 10.61
CA THR A 60 10.52 -17.11 11.45
C THR A 60 10.48 -18.60 11.21
N GLY A 61 11.54 -19.19 10.65
CA GLY A 61 11.58 -20.61 10.29
C GLY A 61 10.39 -21.00 9.39
N ASP A 62 9.57 -21.94 9.87
CA ASP A 62 8.37 -22.40 9.16
C ASP A 62 7.10 -21.54 9.45
N SER A 63 7.17 -20.56 10.35
CA SER A 63 6.03 -19.73 10.76
C SER A 63 5.86 -18.48 9.90
N LEU A 64 4.61 -18.16 9.52
CA LEU A 64 4.24 -16.90 8.86
C LEU A 64 4.23 -15.69 9.80
N VAL A 65 4.16 -15.93 11.11
CA VAL A 65 4.12 -14.90 12.17
C VAL A 65 5.38 -14.98 13.03
N PRO A 66 5.82 -13.88 13.67
CA PRO A 66 7.01 -13.90 14.51
C PRO A 66 6.83 -14.84 15.70
N THR A 67 7.71 -15.84 15.81
CA THR A 67 7.84 -16.70 16.98
C THR A 67 9.04 -16.29 17.81
N ARG A 68 9.06 -16.63 19.10
CA ARG A 68 10.17 -16.30 20.01
C ARG A 68 11.51 -16.76 19.40
N SER A 69 12.43 -15.83 19.20
CA SER A 69 13.79 -16.10 18.73
C SER A 69 14.82 -15.60 19.74
N PRO A 70 15.87 -16.37 20.06
CA PRO A 70 17.00 -15.88 20.85
C PRO A 70 17.85 -14.85 20.10
N GLU A 71 17.89 -14.92 18.78
CA GLU A 71 18.77 -14.13 17.91
C GLU A 71 18.14 -12.78 17.51
N HIS A 72 16.81 -12.68 17.55
CA HIS A 72 16.07 -11.49 17.12
C HIS A 72 15.23 -10.92 18.27
N PRO A 73 15.51 -9.66 18.71
CA PRO A 73 14.69 -9.00 19.73
C PRO A 73 13.24 -8.87 19.30
N ALA A 74 12.30 -9.16 20.20
CA ALA A 74 10.86 -9.14 19.92
C ALA A 74 10.36 -7.80 19.33
N LEU A 75 10.99 -6.68 19.73
CA LEU A 75 10.68 -5.36 19.19
C LEU A 75 11.02 -5.27 17.69
N ASN A 76 12.22 -5.67 17.28
CA ASN A 76 12.66 -5.65 15.89
C ASN A 76 11.78 -6.55 15.01
N MET A 77 11.43 -7.73 15.52
CA MET A 77 10.50 -8.65 14.85
C MET A 77 9.13 -8.00 14.64
N SER A 78 8.60 -7.32 15.67
CA SER A 78 7.30 -6.65 15.62
C SER A 78 7.29 -5.47 14.64
N ILE A 79 8.39 -4.72 14.56
CA ILE A 79 8.52 -3.58 13.63
C ILE A 79 8.51 -4.06 12.18
N GLU A 80 9.33 -5.06 11.84
CA GLU A 80 9.37 -5.62 10.48
C GLU A 80 8.06 -6.33 10.11
N PHE A 81 7.54 -7.16 11.00
CA PHE A 81 6.26 -7.85 10.78
C PHE A 81 5.11 -6.84 10.61
N GLY A 82 5.08 -5.78 11.41
CA GLY A 82 4.09 -4.71 11.29
C GLY A 82 4.14 -4.01 9.93
N ASN A 83 5.33 -3.71 9.41
CA ASN A 83 5.50 -3.18 8.05
C ASN A 83 4.99 -4.18 6.98
N ARG A 84 5.28 -5.48 7.13
CA ARG A 84 4.73 -6.52 6.23
C ARG A 84 3.20 -6.58 6.29
N MET A 85 2.60 -6.42 7.46
CA MET A 85 1.14 -6.41 7.61
C MET A 85 0.50 -5.18 6.95
N LEU A 86 1.16 -4.03 7.04
CA LEU A 86 0.70 -2.80 6.39
C LEU A 86 0.65 -2.94 4.86
N THR A 87 1.55 -3.72 4.25
CA THR A 87 1.49 -4.05 2.81
C THR A 87 0.13 -4.59 2.38
N PHE A 88 -0.48 -5.47 3.17
CA PHE A 88 -1.79 -6.04 2.84
C PHE A 88 -2.92 -5.01 2.95
N VAL A 89 -2.83 -4.09 3.90
CA VAL A 89 -3.78 -2.97 4.02
C VAL A 89 -3.66 -2.03 2.82
N VAL A 90 -2.44 -1.66 2.44
CA VAL A 90 -2.18 -0.82 1.26
C VAL A 90 -2.64 -1.51 -0.02
N LEU A 91 -2.40 -2.82 -0.15
CA LEU A 91 -2.90 -3.62 -1.27
C LEU A 91 -4.43 -3.61 -1.33
N ALA A 92 -5.10 -3.84 -0.20
CA ALA A 92 -6.56 -3.82 -0.13
C ALA A 92 -7.12 -2.45 -0.57
N VAL A 93 -6.55 -1.35 -0.08
CA VAL A 93 -6.93 0.00 -0.51
C VAL A 93 -6.69 0.19 -2.02
N GLY A 94 -5.53 -0.23 -2.54
CA GLY A 94 -5.22 -0.17 -3.97
C GLY A 94 -6.22 -0.94 -4.85
N VAL A 95 -6.61 -2.13 -4.41
CA VAL A 95 -7.65 -2.94 -5.09
C VAL A 95 -9.01 -2.24 -5.04
N LEU A 96 -9.41 -1.67 -3.89
CA LEU A 96 -10.67 -0.94 -3.77
C LEU A 96 -10.69 0.30 -4.68
N VAL A 97 -9.59 1.03 -4.77
CA VAL A 97 -9.42 2.17 -5.69
C VAL A 97 -9.56 1.71 -7.14
N PHE A 98 -8.91 0.61 -7.51
CA PHE A 98 -9.02 0.04 -8.86
C PHE A 98 -10.45 -0.38 -9.21
N VAL A 99 -11.13 -1.10 -8.32
CA VAL A 99 -12.54 -1.50 -8.50
C VAL A 99 -13.45 -0.27 -8.61
N ALA A 100 -13.25 0.74 -7.78
CA ALA A 100 -14.00 2.00 -7.86
C ALA A 100 -13.77 2.72 -9.20
N ALA A 101 -12.53 2.81 -9.66
CA ALA A 101 -12.21 3.43 -10.95
C ALA A 101 -12.87 2.68 -12.14
N LEU A 102 -12.90 1.33 -12.08
CA LEU A 102 -13.60 0.52 -13.08
C LEU A 102 -15.11 0.75 -13.08
N ARG A 103 -15.71 1.03 -11.92
CA ARG A 103 -17.16 1.20 -11.77
C ARG A 103 -17.64 2.65 -11.95
N LEU A 104 -16.75 3.63 -11.93
CA LEU A 104 -17.09 5.03 -12.17
C LEU A 104 -17.76 5.23 -13.53
N ARG A 105 -18.83 6.02 -13.56
CA ARG A 105 -19.59 6.39 -14.76
C ARG A 105 -19.67 7.92 -14.90
N PRO A 106 -19.36 8.49 -16.08
CA PRO A 106 -18.74 7.84 -17.24
C PRO A 106 -17.33 7.30 -16.90
N ARG A 107 -16.90 6.24 -17.58
CA ARG A 107 -15.62 5.58 -17.28
C ARG A 107 -14.46 6.39 -17.84
N ARG A 108 -13.60 6.91 -16.97
CA ARG A 108 -12.36 7.63 -17.33
C ARG A 108 -11.18 6.65 -17.45
N LYS A 109 -10.82 6.27 -18.68
CA LYS A 109 -9.75 5.28 -18.96
C LYS A 109 -8.38 5.67 -18.40
N ASP A 110 -8.11 6.97 -18.27
CA ASP A 110 -6.89 7.46 -17.62
C ASP A 110 -6.85 7.07 -16.13
N LEU A 111 -7.91 7.37 -15.37
CA LEU A 111 -8.02 7.01 -13.95
C LEU A 111 -7.92 5.51 -13.73
N VAL A 112 -8.49 4.68 -14.62
CA VAL A 112 -8.38 3.22 -14.52
C VAL A 112 -6.93 2.74 -14.66
N ARG A 113 -6.13 3.34 -15.55
CA ARG A 113 -4.71 2.98 -15.72
C ARG A 113 -3.89 3.35 -14.48
N TRP A 114 -4.08 4.57 -13.97
CA TRP A 114 -3.44 5.00 -12.72
C TRP A 114 -3.88 4.19 -11.51
N ALA A 115 -5.15 3.79 -11.45
CA ALA A 115 -5.68 2.95 -10.38
C ALA A 115 -5.17 1.51 -10.46
N LEU A 116 -4.99 0.94 -11.66
CA LEU A 116 -4.37 -0.38 -11.85
C LEU A 116 -2.91 -0.38 -11.42
N ALA A 117 -2.19 0.73 -11.66
CA ALA A 117 -0.81 0.85 -11.22
C ALA A 117 -0.68 0.64 -9.70
N GLN A 118 -1.68 0.99 -8.89
CA GLN A 118 -1.63 0.90 -7.43
C GLN A 118 -1.38 -0.55 -6.91
N PRO A 119 -2.26 -1.54 -7.13
CA PRO A 119 -2.02 -2.91 -6.66
C PRO A 119 -0.80 -3.56 -7.33
N MET A 120 -0.51 -3.23 -8.60
CA MET A 120 0.68 -3.75 -9.29
C MET A 120 1.98 -3.24 -8.65
N SER A 121 1.98 -1.98 -8.22
CA SER A 121 3.12 -1.35 -7.54
C SER A 121 3.38 -1.97 -6.17
N VAL A 122 2.32 -2.26 -5.41
CA VAL A 122 2.43 -2.97 -4.12
C VAL A 122 2.97 -4.39 -4.31
N PHE A 123 2.47 -5.11 -5.33
CA PHE A 123 2.99 -6.44 -5.66
C PHE A 123 4.47 -6.41 -6.02
N ALA A 124 4.87 -5.49 -6.91
CA ALA A 124 6.27 -5.32 -7.29
C ALA A 124 7.16 -5.00 -6.06
N GLN A 125 6.70 -4.13 -5.17
CA GLN A 125 7.44 -3.82 -3.95
C GLN A 125 7.52 -4.97 -2.95
N ALA A 126 6.46 -5.80 -2.85
CA ALA A 126 6.50 -6.99 -2.01
C ALA A 126 7.58 -7.97 -2.49
N VAL A 127 7.73 -8.13 -3.81
CA VAL A 127 8.80 -8.95 -4.42
C VAL A 127 10.17 -8.36 -4.14
N VAL A 128 10.38 -7.06 -4.38
CA VAL A 128 11.66 -6.39 -4.12
C VAL A 128 12.02 -6.42 -2.63
N GLY A 129 11.04 -6.23 -1.75
CA GLY A 129 11.21 -6.35 -0.30
C GLY A 129 11.57 -7.77 0.14
N GLY A 130 10.96 -8.79 -0.48
CA GLY A 130 11.37 -10.19 -0.28
C GLY A 130 12.82 -10.44 -0.71
N ILE A 131 13.23 -9.89 -1.86
CA ILE A 131 14.63 -9.94 -2.31
C ILE A 131 15.56 -9.29 -1.28
N VAL A 132 15.21 -8.15 -0.69
CA VAL A 132 16.01 -7.48 0.35
C VAL A 132 16.30 -8.41 1.53
N VAL A 133 15.32 -9.21 1.95
CA VAL A 133 15.47 -10.19 3.04
C VAL A 133 16.35 -11.35 2.60
N LEU A 134 16.07 -11.92 1.42
CA LEU A 134 16.83 -13.06 0.86
C LEU A 134 18.31 -12.72 0.58
N THR A 135 18.62 -11.46 0.25
CA THR A 135 19.99 -10.99 0.07
C THR A 135 20.64 -10.47 1.36
N LYS A 136 20.00 -10.68 2.51
CA LYS A 136 20.50 -10.25 3.83
C LYS A 136 20.85 -8.76 3.87
N LEU A 137 19.94 -7.92 3.36
CA LEU A 137 20.06 -6.45 3.32
C LEU A 137 21.18 -5.93 2.40
N HIS A 138 21.47 -6.63 1.30
CA HIS A 138 22.45 -6.14 0.33
C HIS A 138 22.17 -4.66 -0.05
N PRO A 139 23.16 -3.75 -0.01
CA PRO A 139 22.91 -2.32 -0.14
C PRO A 139 22.16 -1.93 -1.41
N ALA A 140 22.47 -2.57 -2.54
CA ALA A 140 21.79 -2.30 -3.80
C ALA A 140 20.30 -2.67 -3.77
N SER A 141 19.92 -3.81 -3.20
CA SER A 141 18.50 -4.20 -3.11
C SER A 141 17.75 -3.30 -2.13
N VAL A 142 18.37 -2.92 -1.02
CA VAL A 142 17.75 -1.98 -0.07
C VAL A 142 17.54 -0.62 -0.73
N ALA A 143 18.56 -0.10 -1.43
CA ALA A 143 18.46 1.18 -2.14
C ALA A 143 17.36 1.14 -3.21
N LEU A 144 17.32 0.06 -4.01
CA LEU A 144 16.28 -0.12 -5.02
C LEU A 144 14.88 -0.11 -4.39
N HIS A 145 14.67 -0.89 -3.32
CA HIS A 145 13.41 -0.94 -2.60
C HIS A 145 12.98 0.45 -2.10
N PHE A 146 13.90 1.17 -1.46
CA PHE A 146 13.64 2.52 -0.93
C PHE A 146 13.37 3.56 -2.00
N LEU A 147 14.09 3.54 -3.13
CA LEU A 147 13.95 4.54 -4.19
C LEU A 147 12.68 4.34 -5.03
N ILE A 148 12.25 3.08 -5.23
CA ILE A 148 11.01 2.80 -5.94
C ILE A 148 9.79 3.31 -5.14
N SER A 149 9.81 3.22 -3.80
CA SER A 149 8.69 3.60 -2.94
C SER A 149 8.14 5.03 -3.15
N PRO A 150 8.94 6.11 -3.13
CA PRO A 150 8.46 7.46 -3.42
C PRO A 150 7.99 7.63 -4.87
N ALA A 151 8.60 6.93 -5.84
CA ALA A 151 8.12 6.95 -7.22
C ALA A 151 6.69 6.39 -7.34
N LEU A 152 6.39 5.32 -6.60
CA LEU A 152 5.05 4.74 -6.53
C LEU A 152 4.06 5.65 -5.78
N LEU A 153 4.53 6.34 -4.73
CA LEU A 153 3.73 7.36 -4.04
C LEU A 153 3.33 8.51 -4.98
N ILE A 154 4.21 8.92 -5.89
CA ILE A 154 3.88 9.92 -6.93
C ILE A 154 2.70 9.43 -7.79
N PHE A 155 2.63 8.15 -8.13
CA PHE A 155 1.49 7.61 -8.89
C PHE A 155 0.18 7.66 -8.08
N CYS A 156 0.25 7.43 -6.77
CA CYS A 156 -0.91 7.59 -5.86
C CYS A 156 -1.40 9.04 -5.88
N VAL A 157 -0.47 10.00 -5.75
CA VAL A 157 -0.76 11.45 -5.73
C VAL A 157 -1.31 11.90 -7.09
N ALA A 158 -0.72 11.43 -8.19
CA ALA A 158 -1.19 11.72 -9.53
C ALA A 158 -2.65 11.27 -9.72
N LEU A 159 -3.00 10.05 -9.29
CA LEU A 159 -4.38 9.58 -9.31
C LEU A 159 -5.30 10.45 -8.45
N TRP A 160 -4.87 10.83 -7.24
CA TRP A 160 -5.67 11.68 -6.35
C TRP A 160 -5.95 13.06 -6.94
N VAL A 161 -4.96 13.68 -7.58
CA VAL A 161 -5.10 14.96 -8.29
C VAL A 161 -6.03 14.80 -9.50
N ARG A 162 -5.77 13.81 -10.37
CA ARG A 162 -6.57 13.52 -11.58
C ARG A 162 -8.02 13.18 -11.28
N ALA A 163 -8.30 12.47 -10.19
CA ALA A 163 -9.65 12.17 -9.73
C ALA A 163 -10.41 13.43 -9.28
N GLY A 164 -9.69 14.51 -8.99
CA GLY A 164 -10.23 15.84 -8.69
C GLY A 164 -10.48 16.73 -9.89
N GLU A 165 -9.83 16.46 -11.00
CA GLU A 165 -10.01 17.19 -12.25
C GLU A 165 -11.30 16.73 -12.94
N GLY A 166 -12.04 17.66 -13.54
CA GLY A 166 -13.18 17.35 -14.40
C GLY A 166 -12.75 16.68 -15.71
N ASP A 167 -13.71 16.42 -16.61
CA ASP A 167 -13.44 15.86 -17.94
C ASP A 167 -13.06 16.93 -18.98
N ALA A 168 -12.92 18.20 -18.56
CA ALA A 168 -12.46 19.28 -19.42
C ALA A 168 -10.97 19.12 -19.74
N PRO A 169 -10.52 19.52 -20.95
CA PRO A 169 -9.10 19.63 -21.26
C PRO A 169 -8.39 20.56 -20.26
N PRO A 170 -7.12 20.28 -19.91
CA PRO A 170 -6.30 21.18 -19.10
C PRO A 170 -6.07 22.53 -19.78
#